data_AF-A0A2D5HJY3-F1
#
_entry.id   AF-A0A2D5HJY3-F1
#
_cell.length_a   1.000
_cell.length_b   1.000
_cell.length_c   1.000
_cell.angle_alpha   90.00
_cell.angle_beta   90.00
_cell.angle_gamma   90.00
#
_symmetry.space_group_name_H-M   'P 1'
#
loop_
_entity.id
_entity.type
_entity.pdbx_description
1 polymer ?
#
loop_
_entity_poly.entity_id
_entity_poly.type
_entity_poly.pdbx_seq_one_letter_code
_entity_poly.pdbx_strand_id
1 'polypeptide(L)'
;MKYFLTVLLVFIISNQAFAYINEIYDCKMRNFIGIDKDGLPKKWREQRFSFKWKDDFTIQFGKGGYFDNLTSERIGWFSANKDSFNIHHDIYIMNYANKSFWFSHVNPDSGILNIHADCKKRQ
;
A
#
# COMPACT_ATOMS: atom_id res chain seq x y z
N MET A 1 -20.72 -17.72 36.13
CA MET A 1 -21.05 -16.47 35.40
C MET A 1 -19.92 -15.45 35.33
N LYS A 2 -19.04 -15.28 36.34
CA LYS A 2 -17.94 -14.29 36.31
C LYS A 2 -16.97 -14.44 35.12
N TYR A 3 -16.59 -15.66 34.76
CA TYR A 3 -15.65 -15.91 33.65
C TYR A 3 -16.25 -15.71 32.26
N PHE A 4 -17.58 -15.83 32.11
CA PHE A 4 -18.25 -15.68 30.82
C PHE A 4 -18.16 -14.24 30.30
N LEU A 5 -18.28 -13.26 31.21
CA LEU A 5 -18.16 -11.85 30.89
C LEU A 5 -16.71 -11.48 30.49
N THR A 6 -15.72 -12.05 31.18
CA THR A 6 -14.29 -11.81 30.89
C THR A 6 -13.90 -12.39 29.52
N VAL A 7 -14.35 -13.60 29.21
CA VAL A 7 -14.10 -14.24 27.91
C VAL A 7 -14.75 -13.44 26.77
N LEU A 8 -16.01 -13.01 26.95
CA LEU A 8 -16.71 -12.19 25.96
C LEU A 8 -16.00 -10.85 25.70
N LEU A 9 -15.55 -10.17 26.76
CA LEU A 9 -14.77 -8.93 26.65
C LEU A 9 -13.47 -9.14 25.87
N VAL A 10 -12.71 -10.20 26.15
CA VAL A 10 -11.48 -10.53 25.40
C VAL A 10 -11.76 -10.77 23.91
N PHE A 11 -12.85 -11.45 23.57
CA PHE A 11 -13.23 -11.68 22.16
C PHE A 11 -13.66 -10.39 21.43
N ILE A 12 -14.31 -9.45 22.12
CA ILE A 12 -14.73 -8.19 21.50
C ILE A 12 -13.53 -7.26 21.28
N ILE A 13 -12.64 -7.15 22.26
CA ILE A 13 -11.47 -6.26 22.19
C ILE A 13 -10.46 -6.77 21.16
N SER A 14 -10.26 -8.08 21.07
CA SER A 14 -9.34 -8.69 20.10
C SER A 14 -9.79 -8.51 18.64
N ASN A 15 -11.09 -8.60 18.35
CA ASN A 15 -11.61 -8.39 16.99
C ASN A 15 -11.43 -6.95 16.49
N GLN A 16 -11.47 -5.95 17.38
CA GLN A 16 -11.25 -4.56 16.98
C GLN A 16 -9.77 -4.22 16.78
N ALA A 17 -8.87 -4.87 17.52
CA ALA A 17 -7.43 -4.61 17.45
C ALA A 17 -6.82 -4.92 16.05
N PHE A 18 -7.43 -5.82 15.29
CA PHE A 18 -6.93 -6.27 13.98
C PHE A 18 -7.89 -6.04 12.81
N ALA A 19 -8.94 -5.23 13.00
CA ALA A 19 -9.93 -4.97 11.95
C ALA A 19 -9.29 -4.39 10.66
N TYR A 20 -8.20 -3.64 10.82
CA TYR A 20 -7.48 -2.99 9.72
C TYR A 20 -6.80 -3.97 8.74
N ILE A 21 -6.48 -5.20 9.18
CA ILE A 21 -5.85 -6.25 8.35
C ILE A 21 -6.78 -6.72 7.21
N ASN A 22 -8.08 -6.45 7.30
CA ASN A 22 -9.02 -6.78 6.22
C ASN A 22 -9.51 -5.55 5.46
N GLU A 23 -8.98 -4.37 5.77
CA GLU A 23 -9.35 -3.13 5.08
C GLU A 23 -8.64 -3.04 3.73
N ILE A 24 -9.44 -2.88 2.68
CA ILE A 24 -8.94 -2.69 1.32
C ILE A 24 -8.96 -1.21 0.99
N TYR A 25 -7.88 -0.70 0.41
CA TYR A 25 -7.75 0.67 -0.06
C TYR A 25 -7.71 0.67 -1.58
N ASP A 26 -8.67 1.38 -2.18
CA ASP A 26 -8.77 1.58 -3.62
C ASP A 26 -8.10 2.89 -4.02
N CYS A 27 -7.07 2.79 -4.85
CA CYS A 27 -6.26 3.92 -5.30
C CYS A 27 -6.51 4.23 -6.77
N LYS A 28 -6.69 5.52 -7.07
CA LYS A 28 -6.80 6.05 -8.42
C LYS A 28 -5.59 6.95 -8.69
N MET A 29 -4.82 6.63 -9.72
CA MET A 29 -3.67 7.46 -10.09
C MET A 29 -4.12 8.87 -10.49
N ARG A 30 -3.42 9.87 -9.96
CA ARG A 30 -3.60 11.29 -10.26
C ARG A 30 -2.46 11.85 -11.10
N ASN A 31 -1.22 11.47 -10.78
CA ASN A 31 -0.04 11.90 -11.55
C ASN A 31 0.84 10.70 -11.90
N PHE A 32 1.48 10.79 -13.07
CA PHE A 32 2.44 9.82 -13.56
C PHE A 32 3.56 10.56 -14.27
N ILE A 33 4.80 10.26 -13.88
CA ILE A 33 6.01 10.68 -14.60
C ILE A 33 6.80 9.41 -14.85
N GLY A 34 6.94 9.03 -16.13
CA GLY A 34 7.70 7.86 -16.52
C GLY A 34 8.69 8.22 -17.62
N ILE A 35 9.93 7.80 -17.45
CA ILE A 35 11.01 7.91 -18.44
C ILE A 35 11.58 6.50 -18.57
N ASP A 36 11.71 5.98 -19.78
CA ASP A 36 12.38 4.69 -19.99
C ASP A 36 13.91 4.82 -19.93
N LYS A 37 14.60 3.69 -20.07
CA LYS A 37 16.06 3.62 -20.03
C LYS A 37 16.76 4.44 -21.14
N ASP A 38 16.05 4.74 -22.22
CA ASP A 38 16.57 5.48 -23.38
C ASP A 38 16.28 6.99 -23.27
N GLY A 39 15.71 7.43 -22.14
CA GLY A 39 15.35 8.83 -21.90
C GLY A 39 14.03 9.24 -22.54
N LEU A 40 13.26 8.31 -23.09
CA LEU A 40 11.99 8.62 -23.73
C LEU A 40 10.84 8.62 -22.72
N PRO A 41 9.89 9.57 -22.83
CA PRO A 41 8.72 9.58 -21.96
C PRO A 41 7.86 8.31 -22.15
N LYS A 42 7.54 7.63 -21.04
CA LYS A 42 6.57 6.54 -21.06
C LYS A 42 5.15 7.08 -21.24
N LYS A 43 4.34 6.37 -22.03
CA LYS A 43 2.93 6.72 -22.22
C LYS A 43 2.18 6.58 -20.90
N TRP A 44 1.47 7.63 -20.51
CA TRP A 44 0.56 7.61 -19.39
C TRP A 44 -0.77 6.95 -19.76
N ARG A 45 -1.35 6.22 -18.80
CA ARG A 45 -2.73 5.76 -18.82
C ARG A 45 -3.29 5.86 -17.40
N GLU A 46 -4.53 6.31 -17.25
CA GLU A 46 -5.24 6.21 -15.97
C GLU A 46 -5.31 4.74 -15.54
N GLN A 47 -4.81 4.44 -14.34
CA GLN A 47 -4.91 3.11 -13.76
C GLN A 47 -5.40 3.21 -12.31
N ARG A 48 -5.98 2.10 -11.87
CA ARG A 48 -6.43 1.86 -10.51
C ARG A 48 -5.73 0.62 -9.99
N PHE A 49 -5.46 0.62 -8.71
CA PHE A 49 -4.92 -0.52 -7.99
C PHE A 49 -5.54 -0.53 -6.60
N SER A 50 -5.35 -1.63 -5.89
CA SER A 50 -5.76 -1.72 -4.50
C SER A 50 -4.67 -2.33 -3.66
N PHE A 51 -4.66 -2.04 -2.37
CA PHE A 51 -3.82 -2.71 -1.41
C PHE A 51 -4.58 -2.95 -0.10
N LYS A 52 -4.06 -3.86 0.72
CA LYS A 52 -4.52 -4.09 2.09
C LYS A 52 -3.35 -4.43 3.00
N TRP A 53 -3.51 -4.24 4.30
CA TRP A 53 -2.60 -4.80 5.27
C TRP A 53 -2.76 -6.33 5.27
N LYS A 54 -1.66 -7.08 5.24
CA LYS A 54 -1.66 -8.53 5.43
C LYS A 54 -1.41 -8.89 6.90
N ASP A 55 -0.55 -8.10 7.52
CA ASP A 55 -0.19 -8.07 8.93
C ASP A 55 0.37 -6.68 9.26
N ASP A 56 0.80 -6.47 10.50
CA ASP A 56 1.31 -5.19 11.02
C ASP A 56 2.46 -4.59 10.19
N PHE A 57 3.21 -5.41 9.44
CA PHE A 57 4.40 -5.00 8.71
C PHE A 57 4.39 -5.40 7.24
N THR A 58 3.24 -5.80 6.70
CA THR A 58 3.18 -6.27 5.31
C THR A 58 1.97 -5.70 4.60
N ILE A 59 2.20 -5.10 3.44
CA ILE A 59 1.14 -4.69 2.52
C ILE A 59 1.01 -5.75 1.43
N GLN A 60 -0.21 -6.10 1.09
CA GLN A 60 -0.53 -6.93 -0.05
C GLN A 60 -1.22 -6.08 -1.11
N PHE A 61 -0.72 -6.09 -2.34
CA PHE A 61 -1.37 -5.43 -3.46
C PHE A 61 -2.36 -6.38 -4.13
N GLY A 62 -3.47 -5.84 -4.58
CA GLY A 62 -4.40 -6.52 -5.48
C GLY A 62 -3.83 -6.57 -6.89
N LYS A 63 -4.39 -7.44 -7.72
CA LYS A 63 -4.05 -7.50 -9.15
C LYS A 63 -4.49 -6.22 -9.86
N GLY A 64 -3.67 -5.80 -10.82
CA GLY A 64 -3.93 -4.69 -11.73
C GLY A 64 -3.04 -3.46 -11.54
N GLY A 65 -2.96 -2.68 -12.62
CA GLY A 65 -2.19 -1.44 -12.65
C GLY A 65 -0.68 -1.66 -12.74
N TYR A 66 0.09 -0.63 -12.36
CA TYR A 66 1.57 -0.68 -12.36
C TYR A 66 2.16 -1.63 -11.29
N PHE A 67 1.33 -2.14 -10.38
CA PHE A 67 1.72 -3.00 -9.27
C PHE A 67 1.31 -4.46 -9.46
N ASP A 68 0.91 -4.87 -10.67
CA ASP A 68 0.39 -6.23 -10.91
C ASP A 68 1.41 -7.34 -10.63
N ASN A 69 2.71 -7.04 -10.79
CA ASN A 69 3.81 -7.95 -10.46
C ASN A 69 4.27 -7.85 -9.00
N LEU A 70 3.77 -6.86 -8.25
CA LEU A 70 4.12 -6.61 -6.86
C LEU A 70 3.09 -7.30 -5.98
N THR A 71 3.38 -8.51 -5.48
CA THR A 71 2.34 -9.25 -4.70
C THR A 71 2.22 -8.72 -3.27
N SER A 72 3.35 -8.47 -2.62
CA SER A 72 3.39 -7.99 -1.24
C SER A 72 4.70 -7.32 -0.93
N GLU A 73 4.69 -6.36 -0.01
CA GLU A 73 5.88 -5.66 0.43
C GLU A 73 5.96 -5.52 1.94
N ARG A 74 7.16 -5.71 2.47
CA ARG A 74 7.44 -5.61 3.89
C ARG A 74 7.76 -4.17 4.25
N ILE A 75 7.09 -3.65 5.25
CA ILE A 75 7.32 -2.34 5.84
C ILE A 75 8.43 -2.47 6.88
N GLY A 76 9.38 -1.53 6.86
CA GLY A 76 10.40 -1.43 7.90
C GLY A 76 9.77 -1.20 9.27
N TRP A 77 10.36 -1.76 10.32
CA TRP A 77 9.78 -1.77 11.68
C TRP A 77 9.35 -0.38 12.16
N PHE A 78 10.11 0.67 11.84
CA PHE A 78 9.85 2.05 12.28
C PHE A 78 8.90 2.84 11.38
N SER A 79 8.44 2.23 10.28
CA SER A 79 7.71 2.92 9.21
C SER A 79 6.24 2.49 9.09
N ALA A 80 5.77 1.55 9.94
CA ALA A 80 4.41 1.04 9.89
C ALA A 80 3.51 1.72 10.94
N ASN A 81 2.37 2.25 10.49
CA ASN A 81 1.23 2.64 11.30
C ASN A 81 -0.04 2.25 10.52
N LYS A 82 -1.12 1.86 11.20
CA LYS A 82 -2.39 1.45 10.56
C LYS A 82 -2.90 2.39 9.46
N ASP A 83 -2.60 3.69 9.58
CA ASP A 83 -3.05 4.74 8.67
C ASP A 83 -1.96 5.24 7.71
N SER A 84 -0.72 4.76 7.85
CA SER A 84 0.40 5.18 7.01
C SER A 84 1.53 4.15 6.97
N PHE A 85 2.14 3.97 5.80
CA PHE A 85 3.37 3.20 5.69
C PHE A 85 4.41 3.94 4.87
N ASN A 86 5.66 3.58 5.10
CA ASN A 86 6.79 3.96 4.30
C ASN A 86 7.67 2.72 4.05
N ILE A 87 7.96 2.43 2.78
CA ILE A 87 8.74 1.27 2.34
C ILE A 87 9.92 1.81 1.54
N HIS A 88 11.12 1.42 1.95
CA HIS A 88 12.36 1.68 1.22
C HIS A 88 12.89 0.36 0.69
N HIS A 89 12.93 0.24 -0.62
CA HIS A 89 13.60 -0.84 -1.33
C HIS A 89 14.79 -0.25 -2.09
N ASP A 90 15.74 -1.10 -2.49
CA ASP A 90 16.97 -0.70 -3.19
C ASP A 90 16.74 0.14 -4.45
N ILE A 91 15.59 -0.03 -5.12
CA ILE A 91 15.29 0.60 -6.42
C ILE A 91 13.99 1.41 -6.42
N TYR A 92 13.25 1.41 -5.31
CA TYR A 92 12.02 2.20 -5.19
C TYR A 92 11.70 2.56 -3.74
N ILE A 93 10.89 3.60 -3.59
CA ILE A 93 10.33 4.04 -2.31
C ILE A 93 8.82 4.11 -2.48
N MET A 94 8.07 3.62 -1.49
CA MET A 94 6.62 3.75 -1.41
C MET A 94 6.19 4.42 -0.12
N ASN A 95 5.22 5.31 -0.22
CA ASN A 95 4.63 5.97 0.92
C ASN A 95 3.12 5.99 0.78
N TYR A 96 2.44 5.78 1.89
CA TYR A 96 1.02 6.01 2.02
C TYR A 96 0.77 6.79 3.29
N ALA A 97 0.07 7.92 3.20
CA ALA A 97 -0.40 8.69 4.35
C ALA A 97 -1.53 9.62 3.89
N ASN A 98 -2.47 9.94 4.78
CA ASN A 98 -3.54 10.91 4.52
C ASN A 98 -4.31 10.64 3.22
N LYS A 99 -4.63 9.36 2.94
CA LYS A 99 -5.34 8.93 1.73
C LYS A 99 -4.57 9.21 0.43
N SER A 100 -3.28 9.50 0.50
CA SER A 100 -2.39 9.71 -0.64
C SER A 100 -1.34 8.62 -0.69
N PHE A 101 -1.13 8.05 -1.87
CA PHE A 101 -0.09 7.08 -2.15
C PHE A 101 0.94 7.68 -3.11
N TRP A 102 2.21 7.56 -2.76
CA TRP A 102 3.35 7.96 -3.56
C TRP A 102 4.27 6.76 -3.79
N PHE A 103 4.68 6.57 -5.04
CA PHE A 103 5.67 5.59 -5.44
C PHE A 103 6.71 6.28 -6.32
N SER A 104 7.98 6.05 -6.03
CA SER A 104 9.10 6.48 -6.87
C SER A 104 10.03 5.30 -7.06
N HIS A 105 10.40 5.05 -8.31
CA HIS A 105 11.28 3.97 -8.70
C HIS A 105 12.31 4.49 -9.69
N VAL A 106 13.57 4.16 -9.45
CA VAL A 106 14.71 4.55 -10.29
C VAL A 106 15.56 3.30 -10.47
N ASN A 107 15.65 2.83 -11.71
CA ASN A 107 16.42 1.65 -12.05
C ASN A 107 17.06 1.86 -13.44
N PRO A 108 18.37 1.61 -13.61
CA PRO A 108 19.05 1.78 -14.91
C PRO A 108 18.40 1.00 -16.06
N ASP A 109 17.86 -0.19 -15.80
CA ASP A 109 17.33 -1.10 -16.82
C ASP A 109 15.89 -0.79 -17.23
N SER A 110 15.11 -0.17 -16.32
CA SER A 110 13.68 0.10 -16.55
C SER A 110 13.31 1.59 -16.48
N GLY A 111 14.26 2.46 -16.19
CA GLY A 111 14.15 3.91 -16.17
C GLY A 111 13.58 4.46 -14.85
N ILE A 112 12.94 5.62 -14.95
CA ILE A 112 12.36 6.36 -13.82
C ILE A 112 10.84 6.24 -13.89
N LEU A 113 10.22 6.02 -12.73
CA LEU A 113 8.77 5.98 -12.58
C LEU A 113 8.35 6.66 -11.28
N ASN A 114 7.51 7.68 -11.37
CA ASN A 114 6.87 8.33 -10.24
C ASN A 114 5.35 8.27 -10.40
N ILE A 115 4.65 7.80 -9.37
CA ILE A 115 3.20 7.67 -9.32
C ILE A 115 2.70 8.38 -8.07
N HIS A 116 1.66 9.20 -8.24
CA HIS A 116 0.84 9.71 -7.14
C HIS A 116 -0.60 9.23 -7.35
N ALA A 117 -1.24 8.74 -6.30
CA ALA A 117 -2.60 8.24 -6.35
C ALA A 117 -3.41 8.67 -5.12
N ASP A 118 -4.68 8.98 -5.36
CA ASP A 118 -5.66 9.23 -4.30
C ASP A 118 -6.32 7.90 -3.92
N CYS A 119 -6.28 7.54 -2.64
CA CYS A 119 -6.75 6.28 -2.13
C CYS A 119 -7.96 6.45 -1.21
N LYS A 120 -8.85 5.46 -1.21
CA LYS A 120 -10.05 5.46 -0.38
C LYS A 120 -10.21 4.06 0.23
N LYS A 121 -10.51 4.00 1.52
CA LYS A 121 -10.95 2.74 2.12
C LYS A 121 -12.24 2.28 1.43
N ARG A 122 -12.26 1.03 0.98
CA ARG A 122 -13.43 0.37 0.40
C ARG A 122 -14.46 0.17 1.52
N GLN A 123 -15.69 0.64 1.27
CA GLN A 123 -16.81 0.50 2.21
C GLN A 123 -17.27 -0.96 2.31
#